data_AF-A0A2E3JRE7-F1
#
_entry.id   AF-A0A2E3JRE7-F1
#
_cell.length_a   1.000
_cell.length_b   1.000
_cell.length_c   1.000
_cell.angle_alpha   90.00
_cell.angle_beta   90.00
_cell.angle_gamma   90.00
#
_symmetry.space_group_name_H-M   'P 1'
#
loop_
_entity.id
_entity.type
_entity.pdbx_description
1 polymer ?
#
loop_
_entity_poly.entity_id
_entity_poly.type
_entity_poly.pdbx_seq_one_letter_code
_entity_poly.pdbx_strand_id
1 'polypeptide(L)'
;MAYEASEIMFAAALLCKPKAADYADVDSLKEFMIKAKTEVLKNPRKVQFGNKGIEQGFVSLMDENKTDKLADMAGGISAAKAVRRYMGIGDQKEVTSYMTGNIWPREVQKFKVSAFGFEDYNSADVMVTADKKTYYGISLKKKRKSQDQSPTLINKAFDTVLTGREFDPVKEKLAKVRMEFFANVIREATTTNRPGTKEPYLILPKGQRLGTDEQIFKMSVNGPSAKKTIPVIDIKGHGILDVNDPMNQSDDRLFLHEGQDFKKTNDINISMRAFVNNKLSDKGSPLWAAFMKVLNDNVSVFSDALLNIILKTKLFKEMEAKDLGKQKFDFALVTGVGNVRGKEVSVGQSDVIGLSTTLCGLTRLDELNKRLGYEIVINEEKSEISEGAKVFLTLQKGDLPLLDLEIRYKGSFTPQPQFQATLNKKFIDFLKKECDL
;
A
#
# COMPACT_ATOMS: atom_id res chain seq x y z
N MET A 1 15.74 9.25 -4.96
CA MET A 1 14.54 8.77 -5.66
C MET A 1 14.45 7.27 -5.46
N ALA A 2 13.28 6.73 -5.12
CA ALA A 2 13.10 5.28 -5.08
C ALA A 2 12.78 4.82 -6.50
N TYR A 3 13.69 4.08 -7.11
CA TYR A 3 13.49 3.45 -8.41
C TYR A 3 13.04 2.00 -8.17
N GLU A 4 11.96 1.55 -8.78
CA GLU A 4 11.55 0.15 -8.68
C GLU A 4 12.14 -0.68 -9.83
N ALA A 5 12.98 -1.65 -9.49
CA ALA A 5 13.67 -2.48 -10.49
C ALA A 5 12.69 -3.21 -11.41
N SER A 6 11.55 -3.66 -10.88
CA SER A 6 10.51 -4.34 -11.67
C SER A 6 10.00 -3.52 -12.85
N GLU A 7 9.96 -2.19 -12.75
CA GLU A 7 9.46 -1.32 -13.82
C GLU A 7 10.42 -1.33 -15.03
N ILE A 8 11.72 -1.13 -14.78
CA ILE A 8 12.71 -1.13 -15.86
C ILE A 8 12.90 -2.53 -16.45
N MET A 9 12.82 -3.58 -15.62
CA MET A 9 12.84 -4.95 -16.10
C MET A 9 11.66 -5.26 -17.02
N PHE A 10 10.45 -4.81 -16.65
CA PHE A 10 9.27 -4.90 -17.51
C PHE A 10 9.47 -4.16 -18.83
N ALA A 11 9.90 -2.90 -18.80
CA ALA A 11 10.09 -2.10 -20.01
C ALA A 11 11.16 -2.72 -20.94
N ALA A 12 12.25 -3.22 -20.38
CA ALA A 12 13.32 -3.88 -21.12
C ALA A 12 12.86 -5.21 -21.72
N ALA A 13 12.11 -6.02 -20.95
CA ALA A 13 11.53 -7.26 -21.46
C ALA A 13 10.49 -7.01 -22.55
N LEU A 14 9.69 -5.95 -22.42
CA LEU A 14 8.68 -5.56 -23.42
C LEU A 14 9.33 -5.19 -24.77
N LEU A 15 10.49 -4.51 -24.72
CA LEU A 15 11.33 -4.21 -25.88
C LEU A 15 11.94 -5.49 -26.49
N CYS A 16 12.52 -6.36 -25.65
CA CYS A 16 13.38 -7.46 -26.10
C CYS A 16 12.65 -8.75 -26.47
N LYS A 17 11.37 -8.89 -26.12
CA LYS A 17 10.50 -10.02 -26.52
C LYS A 17 11.09 -11.40 -26.14
N PRO A 18 11.25 -11.68 -24.84
CA PRO A 18 11.89 -12.89 -24.32
C PRO A 18 11.15 -14.19 -24.70
N LYS A 19 11.91 -15.16 -25.19
CA LYS A 19 11.50 -16.55 -25.45
C LYS A 19 11.78 -17.42 -24.23
N ALA A 20 11.20 -18.62 -24.18
CA ALA A 20 11.38 -19.55 -23.06
C ALA A 20 12.86 -19.88 -22.77
N ALA A 21 13.70 -19.96 -23.81
CA ALA A 21 15.14 -20.18 -23.66
C ALA A 21 15.84 -19.04 -22.89
N ASP A 22 15.37 -17.78 -23.01
CA ASP A 22 15.98 -16.62 -22.37
C ASP A 22 15.80 -16.62 -20.83
N TYR A 23 15.04 -17.55 -20.27
CA TYR A 23 14.80 -17.68 -18.83
C TYR A 23 14.64 -19.14 -18.40
N ALA A 24 15.25 -20.07 -19.14
CA ALA A 24 15.22 -21.50 -18.83
C ALA A 24 15.94 -21.82 -17.50
N ASP A 25 17.00 -21.08 -17.21
CA ASP A 25 17.78 -21.14 -15.99
C ASP A 25 18.34 -19.76 -15.62
N VAL A 26 19.06 -19.68 -14.50
CA VAL A 26 19.63 -18.43 -13.98
C VAL A 26 20.64 -17.81 -14.94
N ASP A 27 21.46 -18.61 -15.62
CA ASP A 27 22.52 -18.09 -16.47
C ASP A 27 21.93 -17.52 -17.78
N SER A 28 20.96 -18.22 -18.37
CA SER A 28 20.17 -17.71 -19.50
C SER A 28 19.45 -16.39 -19.15
N LEU A 29 18.89 -16.30 -17.94
CA LEU A 29 18.22 -15.08 -17.47
C LEU A 29 19.21 -13.91 -17.27
N LYS A 30 20.43 -14.18 -16.80
CA LYS A 30 21.49 -13.17 -16.69
C LYS A 30 21.91 -12.66 -18.06
N GLU A 31 22.15 -13.56 -19.01
CA GLU A 31 22.48 -13.21 -20.39
C GLU A 31 21.37 -12.35 -21.02
N PHE A 32 20.10 -12.74 -20.80
CA PHE A 32 18.97 -11.94 -21.22
C PHE A 32 18.95 -10.56 -20.57
N MET A 33 19.21 -10.44 -19.26
CA MET A 33 19.24 -9.15 -18.58
C MET A 33 20.34 -8.23 -19.14
N ILE A 34 21.54 -8.76 -19.40
CA ILE A 34 22.66 -8.01 -20.02
C ILE A 34 22.26 -7.52 -21.41
N LYS A 35 21.69 -8.41 -22.23
CA LYS A 35 21.17 -8.07 -23.56
C LYS A 35 20.11 -6.97 -23.47
N ALA A 36 19.14 -7.13 -22.56
CA ALA A 36 18.04 -6.20 -22.40
C ALA A 36 18.51 -4.82 -21.94
N LYS A 37 19.47 -4.76 -21.00
CA LYS A 37 20.14 -3.53 -20.58
C LYS A 37 20.83 -2.82 -21.74
N THR A 38 21.52 -3.59 -22.58
CA THR A 38 22.20 -3.07 -23.78
C THR A 38 21.20 -2.50 -24.78
N GLU A 39 20.08 -3.19 -25.02
CA GLU A 39 19.03 -2.72 -25.93
C GLU A 39 18.33 -1.45 -25.44
N VAL A 40 18.09 -1.31 -24.13
CA VAL A 40 17.57 -0.07 -23.53
C VAL A 40 18.51 1.10 -23.82
N LEU A 41 19.82 0.92 -23.60
CA LEU A 41 20.83 1.96 -23.80
C LEU A 41 21.03 2.33 -25.29
N LYS A 42 20.96 1.34 -26.19
CA LYS A 42 21.10 1.56 -27.64
C LYS A 42 19.87 2.22 -28.26
N ASN A 43 18.70 2.07 -27.64
CA ASN A 43 17.43 2.55 -28.20
C ASN A 43 16.75 3.59 -27.28
N PRO A 44 17.36 4.77 -27.04
CA PRO A 44 16.82 5.77 -26.10
C PRO A 44 15.48 6.39 -26.54
N ARG A 45 15.06 6.18 -27.79
CA ARG A 45 13.73 6.58 -28.28
C ARG A 45 12.64 5.56 -27.97
N LYS A 46 13.02 4.31 -27.65
CA LYS A 46 12.13 3.18 -27.39
C LYS A 46 11.86 2.98 -25.90
N VAL A 47 12.82 3.31 -25.05
CA VAL A 47 12.62 3.42 -23.60
C VAL A 47 13.03 4.81 -23.17
N GLN A 48 12.03 5.64 -22.86
CA GLN A 48 12.22 7.06 -22.56
C GLN A 48 12.10 7.34 -21.07
N PHE A 49 12.91 8.28 -20.58
CA PHE A 49 12.97 8.68 -19.18
C PHE A 49 12.75 10.19 -19.06
N GLY A 50 12.31 10.65 -17.88
CA GLY A 50 12.08 12.07 -17.62
C GLY A 50 13.35 12.93 -17.76
N ASN A 51 14.51 12.37 -17.42
CA ASN A 51 15.83 12.98 -17.64
C ASN A 51 16.95 11.92 -17.54
N LYS A 52 18.19 12.34 -17.80
CA LYS A 52 19.39 11.48 -17.76
C LYS A 52 19.72 10.89 -16.39
N GLY A 53 19.46 11.63 -15.30
CA GLY A 53 19.69 11.11 -13.94
C GLY A 53 18.73 9.98 -13.57
N ILE A 54 17.47 10.07 -14.02
CA ILE A 54 16.46 9.02 -13.87
C ILE A 54 16.84 7.79 -14.70
N GLU A 55 17.27 7.99 -15.96
CA GLU A 55 17.76 6.91 -16.83
C GLU A 55 18.90 6.13 -16.15
N GLN A 56 19.92 6.83 -15.66
CA GLN A 56 21.04 6.21 -14.94
C GLN A 56 20.58 5.45 -13.69
N GLY A 57 19.66 6.04 -12.93
CA GLY A 57 19.04 5.41 -11.77
C GLY A 57 18.39 4.07 -12.09
N PHE A 58 17.50 4.02 -13.10
CA PHE A 58 16.84 2.78 -13.51
C PHE A 58 17.81 1.75 -14.11
N VAL A 59 18.68 2.17 -15.02
CA VAL A 59 19.65 1.25 -15.67
C VAL A 59 20.61 0.64 -14.64
N SER A 60 20.96 1.38 -13.57
CA SER A 60 21.78 0.84 -12.47
C SER A 60 21.13 -0.33 -11.73
N LEU A 61 19.80 -0.44 -11.75
CA LEU A 61 19.07 -1.55 -11.12
C LEU A 61 19.11 -2.83 -11.96
N MET A 62 19.50 -2.74 -13.23
CA MET A 62 19.71 -3.90 -14.10
C MET A 62 21.08 -4.53 -13.78
N ASP A 63 21.17 -5.16 -12.62
CA ASP A 63 22.34 -5.87 -12.11
C ASP A 63 22.07 -7.38 -12.03
N GLU A 64 22.63 -8.10 -13.00
CA GLU A 64 22.46 -9.55 -13.17
C GLU A 64 23.13 -10.38 -12.06
N ASN A 65 23.99 -9.76 -11.24
CA ASN A 65 24.68 -10.43 -10.14
C ASN A 65 23.83 -10.44 -8.86
N LYS A 66 22.67 -9.78 -8.86
CA LYS A 66 21.76 -9.68 -7.71
C LYS A 66 20.54 -10.56 -7.91
N THR A 67 20.37 -11.56 -7.04
CA THR A 67 19.27 -12.52 -7.12
C THR A 67 17.88 -11.87 -7.02
N ASP A 68 17.72 -10.81 -6.22
CA ASP A 68 16.47 -10.05 -6.15
C ASP A 68 16.15 -9.31 -7.45
N LYS A 69 17.18 -8.82 -8.17
CA LYS A 69 17.02 -8.18 -9.49
C LYS A 69 16.71 -9.19 -10.59
N LEU A 70 17.28 -10.39 -10.54
CA LEU A 70 16.89 -11.48 -11.43
C LEU A 70 15.43 -11.91 -11.19
N ALA A 71 14.98 -11.96 -9.93
CA ALA A 71 13.57 -12.19 -9.62
C ALA A 71 12.67 -11.08 -10.17
N ASP A 72 13.10 -9.82 -10.09
CA ASP A 72 12.40 -8.68 -10.72
C ASP A 72 12.36 -8.80 -12.25
N MET A 73 13.42 -9.33 -12.88
CA MET A 73 13.42 -9.62 -14.32
C MET A 73 12.45 -10.74 -14.69
N ALA A 74 12.43 -11.84 -13.95
CA ALA A 74 11.45 -12.90 -14.16
C ALA A 74 9.99 -12.38 -14.08
N GLY A 75 9.70 -11.54 -13.08
CA GLY A 75 8.41 -10.85 -12.97
C GLY A 75 8.13 -9.88 -14.12
N GLY A 76 9.14 -9.11 -14.55
CA GLY A 76 9.07 -8.19 -15.68
C GLY A 76 8.80 -8.89 -17.01
N ILE A 77 9.43 -10.04 -17.25
CA ILE A 77 9.17 -10.91 -18.41
C ILE A 77 7.72 -11.37 -18.43
N SER A 78 7.21 -11.85 -17.29
CA SER A 78 5.83 -12.27 -17.14
C SER A 78 4.87 -11.13 -17.50
N ALA A 79 5.07 -9.96 -16.91
CA ALA A 79 4.24 -8.78 -17.16
C ALA A 79 4.32 -8.29 -18.62
N ALA A 80 5.51 -8.30 -19.22
CA ALA A 80 5.72 -7.90 -20.60
C ALA A 80 4.90 -8.76 -21.57
N LYS A 81 4.92 -10.08 -21.40
CA LYS A 81 4.11 -11.01 -22.21
C LYS A 81 2.61 -10.73 -22.08
N ALA A 82 2.16 -10.39 -20.88
CA ALA A 82 0.76 -10.10 -20.60
C ALA A 82 0.29 -8.78 -21.25
N VAL A 83 1.11 -7.73 -21.14
CA VAL A 83 0.81 -6.43 -21.74
C VAL A 83 0.76 -6.51 -23.27
N ARG A 84 1.63 -7.29 -23.92
CA ARG A 84 1.57 -7.49 -25.38
C ARG A 84 0.26 -8.17 -25.83
N ARG A 85 -0.26 -9.11 -25.04
CA ARG A 85 -1.58 -9.73 -25.27
C ARG A 85 -2.71 -8.72 -25.05
N TYR A 86 -2.67 -7.99 -23.94
CA TYR A 86 -3.66 -6.96 -23.61
C TYR A 86 -3.77 -5.89 -24.71
N MET A 87 -2.65 -5.43 -25.25
CA MET A 87 -2.62 -4.45 -26.34
C MET A 87 -2.99 -5.06 -27.71
N GLY A 88 -3.16 -6.38 -27.82
CA GLY A 88 -3.46 -7.06 -29.09
C GLY A 88 -2.35 -6.96 -30.14
N ILE A 89 -1.08 -6.83 -29.73
CA ILE A 89 0.03 -6.53 -30.65
C ILE A 89 0.90 -7.72 -31.03
N GLY A 90 0.77 -8.86 -30.34
CA GLY A 90 1.63 -10.03 -30.51
C GLY A 90 3.12 -9.70 -30.38
N ASP A 91 4.01 -10.53 -30.93
CA ASP A 91 5.46 -10.35 -30.83
C ASP A 91 6.08 -9.55 -31.99
N GLN A 92 5.29 -9.19 -33.00
CA GLN A 92 5.79 -8.57 -34.23
C GLN A 92 5.89 -7.04 -34.15
N LYS A 93 5.02 -6.38 -33.38
CA LYS A 93 5.02 -4.92 -33.30
C LYS A 93 6.07 -4.40 -32.34
N GLU A 94 6.77 -3.35 -32.77
CA GLU A 94 7.65 -2.59 -31.90
C GLU A 94 6.85 -1.75 -30.90
N VAL A 95 7.39 -1.56 -29.70
CA VAL A 95 6.79 -0.75 -28.64
C VAL A 95 7.67 0.44 -28.28
N THR A 96 7.06 1.48 -27.74
CA THR A 96 7.75 2.53 -27.01
C THR A 96 7.23 2.55 -25.59
N SER A 97 8.13 2.48 -24.62
CA SER A 97 7.87 2.59 -23.20
C SER A 97 8.37 3.93 -22.69
N TYR A 98 7.60 4.54 -21.80
CA TYR A 98 7.95 5.78 -21.11
C TYR A 98 7.92 5.48 -19.64
N MET A 99 9.07 5.56 -18.99
CA MET A 99 9.20 5.34 -17.56
C MET A 99 8.60 6.54 -16.83
N THR A 100 7.49 6.32 -16.13
CA THR A 100 6.72 7.36 -15.46
C THR A 100 6.95 7.27 -13.96
N GLY A 101 8.07 7.83 -13.52
CA GLY A 101 8.33 8.08 -12.09
C GLY A 101 7.90 9.50 -11.70
N ASN A 102 8.64 10.13 -10.79
CA ASN A 102 8.38 11.51 -10.38
C ASN A 102 8.38 12.54 -11.53
N ILE A 103 9.13 12.26 -12.60
CA ILE A 103 9.21 13.12 -13.78
C ILE A 103 8.85 12.29 -15.01
N TRP A 104 7.73 12.64 -15.63
CA TRP A 104 7.23 12.00 -16.84
C TRP A 104 7.97 12.52 -18.08
N PRO A 105 8.31 11.64 -19.05
CA PRO A 105 8.83 12.07 -20.35
C PRO A 105 7.85 13.03 -21.05
N ARG A 106 8.38 14.07 -21.70
CA ARG A 106 7.60 15.18 -22.28
C ARG A 106 6.44 14.73 -23.18
N GLU A 107 6.63 13.66 -23.96
CA GLU A 107 5.61 13.17 -24.90
C GLU A 107 4.34 12.65 -24.20
N VAL A 108 4.48 12.11 -22.99
CA VAL A 108 3.37 11.51 -22.24
C VAL A 108 2.87 12.38 -21.09
N GLN A 109 3.47 13.55 -20.85
CA GLN A 109 3.04 14.48 -19.78
C GLN A 109 1.56 14.89 -19.87
N LYS A 110 1.00 14.98 -21.09
CA LYS A 110 -0.42 15.33 -21.27
C LYS A 110 -1.39 14.29 -20.70
N PHE A 111 -0.95 13.03 -20.58
CA PHE A 111 -1.70 11.95 -19.92
C PHE A 111 -1.57 11.98 -18.40
N LYS A 112 -0.85 12.92 -17.80
CA LYS A 112 -0.79 13.05 -16.33
C LYS A 112 -2.09 13.70 -15.83
N VAL A 113 -2.78 13.05 -14.90
CA VAL A 113 -4.01 13.60 -14.27
C VAL A 113 -3.72 13.96 -12.82
N SER A 114 -3.96 15.22 -12.46
CA SER A 114 -3.90 15.68 -11.07
C SER A 114 -5.33 15.84 -10.54
N ALA A 115 -5.80 14.87 -9.75
CA ALA A 115 -7.17 14.81 -9.27
C ALA A 115 -7.27 14.02 -7.96
N PHE A 116 -8.35 14.25 -7.19
CA PHE A 116 -8.70 13.48 -5.99
C PHE A 116 -7.60 13.39 -4.92
N GLY A 117 -6.75 14.43 -4.82
CA GLY A 117 -5.62 14.48 -3.88
C GLY A 117 -4.34 13.79 -4.37
N PHE A 118 -4.27 13.43 -5.66
CA PHE A 118 -3.08 12.88 -6.30
C PHE A 118 -2.54 13.85 -7.34
N GLU A 119 -1.23 14.07 -7.34
CA GLU A 119 -0.55 14.74 -8.46
C GLU A 119 -0.63 13.89 -9.75
N ASP A 120 -0.59 12.57 -9.59
CA ASP A 120 -0.52 11.56 -10.65
C ASP A 120 -1.61 10.50 -10.37
N TYR A 121 -2.88 10.89 -10.45
CA TYR A 121 -4.04 10.04 -10.13
C TYR A 121 -4.09 8.75 -10.97
N ASN A 122 -3.67 8.85 -12.23
CA ASN A 122 -3.55 7.68 -13.08
C ASN A 122 -2.45 6.72 -12.62
N SER A 123 -1.44 7.19 -11.86
CA SER A 123 -0.40 6.37 -11.20
C SER A 123 0.14 5.26 -12.09
N ALA A 124 0.39 5.56 -13.37
CA ALA A 124 1.04 4.64 -14.26
C ALA A 124 2.53 4.61 -13.91
N ASP A 125 3.09 3.42 -13.71
CA ASP A 125 4.52 3.23 -13.49
C ASP A 125 5.27 3.26 -14.83
N VAL A 126 4.60 2.79 -15.89
CA VAL A 126 5.07 2.88 -17.28
C VAL A 126 3.91 3.21 -18.22
N MET A 127 4.12 4.16 -19.14
CA MET A 127 3.23 4.37 -20.28
C MET A 127 3.77 3.61 -21.49
N VAL A 128 2.90 2.95 -22.25
CA VAL A 128 3.29 2.10 -23.40
C VAL A 128 2.46 2.44 -24.63
N THR A 129 3.09 2.44 -25.81
CA THR A 129 2.37 2.53 -27.10
C THR A 129 3.09 1.71 -28.17
N ALA A 130 2.33 1.17 -29.13
CA ALA A 130 2.86 0.49 -30.32
C ALA A 130 2.68 1.32 -31.60
N ASP A 131 1.86 2.37 -31.57
CA ASP A 131 1.42 3.09 -32.78
C ASP A 131 1.40 4.62 -32.63
N LYS A 132 1.74 5.16 -31.44
CA LYS A 132 1.68 6.58 -31.09
C LYS A 132 0.27 7.20 -31.18
N LYS A 133 -0.75 6.35 -31.31
CA LYS A 133 -2.17 6.73 -31.32
C LYS A 133 -2.83 6.26 -30.02
N THR A 134 -2.62 5.02 -29.62
CA THR A 134 -3.17 4.48 -28.37
C THR A 134 -2.05 4.33 -27.35
N TYR A 135 -2.24 4.94 -26.19
CA TYR A 135 -1.31 4.89 -25.06
C TYR A 135 -1.96 4.13 -23.92
N TYR A 136 -1.20 3.21 -23.34
CA TYR A 136 -1.63 2.35 -22.24
C TYR A 136 -0.84 2.74 -20.98
N GLY A 137 -1.53 3.23 -19.96
CA GLY A 137 -0.95 3.40 -18.63
C GLY A 137 -0.94 2.05 -17.91
N ILE A 138 0.24 1.61 -17.49
CA ILE A 138 0.43 0.35 -16.79
C ILE A 138 0.77 0.65 -15.33
N SER A 139 -0.09 0.22 -14.41
CA SER A 139 0.28 0.11 -13.00
C SER A 139 0.78 -1.30 -12.75
N LEU A 140 2.06 -1.41 -12.45
CA LEU A 140 2.79 -2.65 -12.33
C LEU A 140 2.87 -3.10 -10.87
N LYS A 141 2.52 -4.36 -10.65
CA LYS A 141 2.72 -5.07 -9.39
C LYS A 141 3.48 -6.35 -9.66
N LYS A 142 4.00 -6.98 -8.61
CA LYS A 142 4.70 -8.26 -8.70
C LYS A 142 4.35 -9.20 -7.55
N LYS A 143 4.31 -10.49 -7.84
CA LYS A 143 4.24 -11.58 -6.86
C LYS A 143 5.21 -12.70 -7.26
N ARG A 144 5.67 -13.47 -6.27
CA ARG A 144 6.67 -14.53 -6.53
C ARG A 144 6.04 -15.74 -7.19
N LYS A 145 4.83 -16.10 -6.76
CA LYS A 145 4.05 -17.23 -7.28
C LYS A 145 2.60 -16.82 -7.53
N SER A 146 1.92 -17.52 -8.44
CA SER A 146 0.53 -17.19 -8.81
C SER A 146 -0.45 -17.26 -7.65
N GLN A 147 -0.20 -18.16 -6.69
CA GLN A 147 -0.99 -18.38 -5.48
C GLN A 147 -0.69 -17.42 -4.33
N ASP A 148 0.37 -16.59 -4.43
CA ASP A 148 0.66 -15.61 -3.40
C ASP A 148 -0.45 -14.55 -3.35
N GLN A 149 -0.67 -13.96 -2.17
CA GLN A 149 -1.64 -12.88 -2.01
C GLN A 149 -1.36 -11.74 -2.99
N SER A 150 -2.43 -11.21 -3.58
CA SER A 150 -2.35 -10.06 -4.48
C SER A 150 -1.65 -8.89 -3.78
N PRO A 151 -0.72 -8.19 -4.45
CA PRO A 151 -0.10 -7.01 -3.89
C PRO A 151 -1.12 -5.93 -3.56
N THR A 152 -0.86 -5.16 -2.51
CA THR A 152 -1.75 -4.05 -2.14
C THR A 152 -1.79 -2.99 -3.23
N LEU A 153 -3.00 -2.53 -3.54
CA LEU A 153 -3.23 -1.48 -4.55
C LEU A 153 -2.99 -0.09 -3.97
N ILE A 154 -3.15 0.05 -2.66
CA ILE A 154 -2.89 1.27 -1.91
C ILE A 154 -2.20 0.93 -0.58
N ASN A 155 -1.32 1.83 -0.15
CA ASN A 155 -0.72 1.83 1.18
C ASN A 155 -0.52 3.28 1.60
N LYS A 156 -1.55 3.90 2.17
CA LYS A 156 -1.58 5.32 2.53
C LYS A 156 -2.11 5.52 3.94
N ALA A 157 -1.88 6.71 4.51
CA ALA A 157 -2.55 7.09 5.75
C ALA A 157 -4.07 7.16 5.52
N PHE A 158 -4.85 6.64 6.46
CA PHE A 158 -6.30 6.45 6.32
C PHE A 158 -7.05 7.75 5.95
N ASP A 159 -6.70 8.87 6.55
CA ASP A 159 -7.32 10.17 6.28
C ASP A 159 -7.02 10.70 4.87
N THR A 160 -5.90 10.31 4.27
CA THR A 160 -5.54 10.74 2.91
C THR A 160 -6.37 10.08 1.82
N VAL A 161 -7.13 9.02 2.12
CA VAL A 161 -8.13 8.48 1.18
C VAL A 161 -9.47 9.20 1.27
N LEU A 162 -9.65 10.05 2.28
CA LEU A 162 -10.86 10.83 2.51
C LEU A 162 -10.66 12.26 2.02
N THR A 163 -10.63 12.47 0.70
CA THR A 163 -10.32 13.79 0.11
C THR A 163 -11.59 14.56 -0.23
N GLY A 164 -11.68 15.81 0.23
CA GLY A 164 -12.88 16.66 0.06
C GLY A 164 -13.45 17.15 1.40
N ARG A 165 -14.22 18.24 1.36
CA ARG A 165 -14.83 18.86 2.55
C ARG A 165 -15.94 18.00 3.15
N GLU A 166 -16.58 17.18 2.31
CA GLU A 166 -17.56 16.17 2.72
C GLU A 166 -17.00 15.17 3.74
N PHE A 167 -15.67 15.03 3.82
CA PHE A 167 -15.00 14.16 4.77
C PHE A 167 -14.53 14.86 6.05
N ASP A 168 -14.60 16.19 6.15
CA ASP A 168 -14.13 16.91 7.33
C ASP A 168 -14.83 16.42 8.62
N PRO A 169 -16.17 16.23 8.65
CA PRO A 169 -16.84 15.68 9.83
C PRO A 169 -16.41 14.24 10.16
N VAL A 170 -16.09 13.43 9.13
CA VAL A 170 -15.63 12.04 9.30
C VAL A 170 -14.25 12.03 9.93
N LYS A 171 -13.33 12.88 9.44
CA LYS A 171 -11.97 13.00 9.95
C LYS A 171 -11.94 13.50 11.38
N GLU A 172 -12.74 14.52 11.71
CA GLU A 172 -12.85 15.04 13.07
C GLU A 172 -13.34 13.98 14.05
N LYS A 173 -14.39 13.24 13.68
CA LYS A 173 -14.90 12.12 14.50
C LYS A 173 -13.84 11.04 14.71
N LEU A 174 -13.14 10.62 13.66
CA LEU A 174 -12.07 9.62 13.77
C LEU A 174 -10.90 10.11 14.62
N ALA A 175 -10.49 11.37 14.46
CA ALA A 175 -9.42 11.97 15.27
C ALA A 175 -9.79 11.99 16.76
N LYS A 176 -11.03 12.38 17.08
CA LYS A 176 -11.56 12.35 18.45
C LYS A 176 -11.58 10.94 19.04
N VAL A 177 -12.16 9.97 18.31
CA VAL A 177 -12.21 8.56 18.73
C VAL A 177 -10.81 8.00 19.01
N ARG A 178 -9.83 8.29 18.14
CA ARG A 178 -8.43 7.86 18.34
C ARG A 178 -7.83 8.48 19.60
N MET A 179 -7.99 9.79 19.76
CA MET A 179 -7.46 10.52 20.90
C MET A 179 -8.01 9.96 22.21
N GLU A 180 -9.34 9.82 22.31
CA GLU A 180 -10.02 9.28 23.50
C GLU A 180 -9.56 7.86 23.81
N PHE A 181 -9.49 6.99 22.79
CA PHE A 181 -9.02 5.61 22.97
C PHE A 181 -7.60 5.54 23.50
N PHE A 182 -6.64 6.22 22.86
CA PHE A 182 -5.23 6.13 23.28
C PHE A 182 -4.96 6.84 24.60
N ALA A 183 -5.68 7.92 24.90
CA ALA A 183 -5.62 8.53 26.22
C ALA A 183 -6.09 7.55 27.30
N ASN A 184 -7.18 6.81 27.05
CA ASN A 184 -7.67 5.77 27.96
C ASN A 184 -6.69 4.60 28.10
N VAL A 185 -6.04 4.16 27.03
CA VAL A 185 -4.98 3.15 27.10
C VAL A 185 -3.83 3.60 28.00
N ILE A 186 -3.42 4.88 27.94
CA ILE A 186 -2.40 5.43 28.84
C ILE A 186 -2.90 5.44 30.29
N ARG A 187 -4.16 5.82 30.55
CA ARG A 187 -4.74 5.76 31.91
C ARG A 187 -4.77 4.34 32.45
N GLU A 188 -5.18 3.37 31.64
CA GLU A 188 -5.16 1.96 32.01
C GLU A 188 -3.75 1.48 32.30
N ALA A 189 -2.74 1.93 31.54
CA ALA A 189 -1.34 1.61 31.80
C ALA A 189 -0.86 2.12 33.18
N THR A 190 -1.49 3.16 33.75
CA THR A 190 -1.16 3.65 35.11
C THR A 190 -1.76 2.84 36.25
N THR A 191 -2.69 1.93 35.96
CA THR A 191 -3.45 1.17 36.96
C THR A 191 -3.39 -0.34 36.74
N THR A 192 -3.08 -0.78 35.52
CA THR A 192 -2.96 -2.20 35.17
C THR A 192 -1.59 -2.70 35.56
N ASN A 193 -1.54 -3.57 36.56
CA ASN A 193 -0.31 -4.23 36.98
C ASN A 193 0.23 -5.15 35.87
N ARG A 194 1.54 -5.09 35.65
CA ARG A 194 2.22 -6.01 34.74
C ARG A 194 2.10 -7.43 35.29
N PRO A 195 1.86 -8.46 34.46
CA PRO A 195 1.65 -9.81 34.97
C PRO A 195 2.81 -10.29 35.84
N GLY A 196 2.49 -10.93 36.97
CA GLY A 196 3.47 -11.38 37.95
C GLY A 196 4.08 -10.26 38.81
N THR A 197 3.64 -9.01 38.67
CA THR A 197 4.13 -7.87 39.47
C THR A 197 2.99 -7.16 40.22
N LYS A 198 3.36 -6.31 41.19
CA LYS A 198 2.44 -5.36 41.84
C LYS A 198 2.53 -3.95 41.29
N GLU A 199 3.27 -3.77 40.19
CA GLU A 199 3.55 -2.46 39.61
C GLU A 199 2.78 -2.29 38.29
N PRO A 200 2.16 -1.12 38.06
CA PRO A 200 1.58 -0.80 36.77
C PRO A 200 2.65 -0.64 35.68
N TYR A 201 2.23 -0.56 34.42
CA TYR A 201 3.14 -0.22 33.31
C TYR A 201 3.74 1.17 33.46
N LEU A 202 2.94 2.14 33.89
CA LEU A 202 3.37 3.51 34.14
C LEU A 202 3.06 3.90 35.59
N ILE A 203 4.05 4.40 36.31
CA ILE A 203 3.90 4.77 37.72
C ILE A 203 3.93 6.29 37.81
N LEU A 204 2.82 6.90 38.26
CA LEU A 204 2.80 8.33 38.49
C LEU A 204 3.40 8.66 39.87
N PRO A 205 4.29 9.64 39.99
CA PRO A 205 4.74 10.15 41.28
C PRO A 205 3.57 10.62 42.15
N LYS A 206 3.75 10.56 43.48
CA LYS A 206 2.70 10.88 44.44
C LYS A 206 2.12 12.28 44.18
N GLY A 207 0.79 12.36 44.05
CA GLY A 207 0.06 13.60 43.86
C GLY A 207 -0.02 14.07 42.40
N GLN A 208 0.74 13.47 41.49
CA GLN A 208 0.62 13.75 40.06
C GLN A 208 -0.58 13.05 39.44
N ARG A 209 -1.18 13.67 38.42
CA ARG A 209 -2.35 13.14 37.71
C ARG A 209 -2.24 13.44 36.22
N LEU A 210 -2.72 12.50 35.41
CA LEU A 210 -2.88 12.73 33.98
C LEU A 210 -3.96 13.81 33.73
N GLY A 211 -3.77 14.59 32.67
CA GLY A 211 -4.68 15.65 32.26
C GLY A 211 -5.89 15.16 31.46
N THR A 212 -6.41 16.06 30.62
CA THR A 212 -7.47 15.76 29.63
C THR A 212 -6.99 14.78 28.56
N ASP A 213 -7.92 14.16 27.81
CA ASP A 213 -7.59 13.23 26.72
C ASP A 213 -6.63 13.85 25.71
N GLU A 214 -6.87 15.10 25.34
CA GLU A 214 -6.02 15.84 24.41
C GLU A 214 -4.61 16.04 24.97
N GLN A 215 -4.49 16.46 26.23
CA GLN A 215 -3.19 16.65 26.89
C GLN A 215 -2.43 15.33 26.98
N ILE A 216 -3.08 14.23 27.34
CA ILE A 216 -2.46 12.91 27.43
C ILE A 216 -2.00 12.43 26.06
N PHE A 217 -2.88 12.50 25.05
CA PHE A 217 -2.59 11.98 23.72
C PHE A 217 -1.45 12.74 23.04
N LYS A 218 -1.34 14.06 23.27
CA LYS A 218 -0.26 14.90 22.75
C LYS A 218 1.01 14.85 23.60
N MET A 219 0.95 14.28 24.81
CA MET A 219 2.10 14.24 25.71
C MET A 219 3.25 13.46 25.09
N SER A 220 4.43 14.04 25.15
CA SER A 220 5.69 13.40 24.76
C SER A 220 6.69 13.55 25.88
N VAL A 221 7.59 12.57 25.98
CA VAL A 221 8.60 12.51 27.04
C VAL A 221 10.01 12.42 26.46
N ASN A 222 10.97 12.82 27.29
CA ASN A 222 12.39 12.67 27.03
C ASN A 222 13.13 12.39 28.35
N GLY A 223 14.33 11.83 28.29
CA GLY A 223 15.12 11.48 29.47
C GLY A 223 16.59 11.20 29.12
N PRO A 224 17.46 10.92 30.11
CA PRO A 224 18.90 10.77 29.94
C PRO A 224 19.30 9.81 28.83
N SER A 225 18.63 8.66 28.76
CA SER A 225 18.91 7.62 27.75
C SER A 225 18.00 7.69 26.52
N ALA A 226 17.08 8.66 26.44
CA ALA A 226 16.16 8.77 25.31
C ALA A 226 16.89 9.35 24.08
N LYS A 227 16.89 8.59 22.98
CA LYS A 227 17.51 9.04 21.72
C LYS A 227 16.79 10.21 21.05
N LYS A 228 15.53 10.44 21.43
CA LYS A 228 14.65 11.48 20.93
C LYS A 228 13.46 11.62 21.86
N THR A 229 12.75 12.73 21.73
CA THR A 229 11.42 12.89 22.29
C THR A 229 10.45 11.84 21.72
N ILE A 230 9.71 11.18 22.59
CA ILE A 230 8.81 10.05 22.25
C ILE A 230 7.40 10.36 22.81
N PRO A 231 6.33 10.26 22.01
CA PRO A 231 4.96 10.32 22.54
C PRO A 231 4.74 9.27 23.63
N VAL A 232 4.02 9.60 24.70
CA VAL A 232 3.82 8.66 25.83
C VAL A 232 3.22 7.34 25.36
N ILE A 233 2.28 7.38 24.42
CA ILE A 233 1.66 6.17 23.85
C ILE A 233 2.67 5.26 23.11
N ASP A 234 3.81 5.81 22.68
CA ASP A 234 4.87 5.10 21.96
C ASP A 234 6.01 4.61 22.86
N ILE A 235 5.95 4.88 24.17
CA ILE A 235 6.89 4.32 25.14
C ILE A 235 6.89 2.80 25.02
N LYS A 236 8.09 2.23 25.00
CA LYS A 236 8.27 0.77 24.88
C LYS A 236 8.37 0.09 26.23
N GLY A 237 9.02 0.74 27.18
CA GLY A 237 9.28 0.20 28.51
C GLY A 237 8.19 0.47 29.52
N HIS A 238 8.55 0.44 30.79
CA HIS A 238 7.66 0.65 31.93
C HIS A 238 8.44 1.40 33.01
N GLY A 239 7.76 2.04 33.95
CA GLY A 239 8.44 2.74 35.04
C GLY A 239 7.76 4.03 35.45
N ILE A 240 8.50 4.89 36.15
CA ILE A 240 8.00 6.16 36.67
C ILE A 240 7.85 7.15 35.51
N LEU A 241 6.63 7.66 35.32
CA LEU A 241 6.29 8.73 34.39
C LEU A 241 6.02 10.01 35.18
N ASP A 242 6.96 10.95 35.17
CA ASP A 242 6.76 12.28 35.72
C ASP A 242 6.01 13.15 34.71
N VAL A 243 4.72 13.37 34.96
CA VAL A 243 3.85 14.14 34.07
C VAL A 243 3.96 15.65 34.30
N ASN A 244 4.59 16.08 35.39
CA ASN A 244 4.87 17.49 35.66
C ASN A 244 6.18 17.95 35.01
N ASP A 245 7.13 17.02 34.80
CA ASP A 245 8.38 17.27 34.06
C ASP A 245 8.60 16.25 32.92
N PRO A 246 7.70 16.19 31.92
CA PRO A 246 7.72 15.16 30.87
C PRO A 246 9.02 15.15 30.06
N MET A 247 9.73 16.29 29.96
CA MET A 247 10.93 16.40 29.14
C MET A 247 12.23 16.01 29.86
N ASN A 248 12.19 15.76 31.17
CA ASN A 248 13.35 15.37 31.97
C ASN A 248 13.05 14.16 32.85
N GLN A 249 12.59 13.06 32.25
CA GLN A 249 12.31 11.81 32.95
C GLN A 249 13.58 11.22 33.56
N SER A 250 13.56 10.86 34.85
CA SER A 250 14.69 10.24 35.52
C SER A 250 14.74 8.71 35.42
N ASP A 251 13.63 8.06 35.05
CA ASP A 251 13.53 6.59 34.99
C ASP A 251 13.82 6.07 33.59
N ASP A 252 15.04 5.59 33.38
CA ASP A 252 15.47 5.05 32.09
C ASP A 252 14.74 3.77 31.68
N ARG A 253 14.02 3.09 32.59
CA ARG A 253 13.23 1.89 32.24
C ARG A 253 12.08 2.19 31.28
N LEU A 254 11.69 3.46 31.12
CA LEU A 254 10.77 3.89 30.06
C LEU A 254 11.37 3.68 28.66
N PHE A 255 12.69 3.84 28.53
CA PHE A 255 13.41 3.87 27.25
C PHE A 255 14.30 2.65 27.02
N LEU A 256 14.78 2.01 28.09
CA LEU A 256 15.75 0.92 28.07
C LEU A 256 15.24 -0.34 28.78
N HIS A 257 15.65 -1.50 28.26
CA HIS A 257 15.51 -2.80 28.89
C HIS A 257 16.90 -3.36 29.16
N GLU A 258 17.21 -3.68 30.42
CA GLU A 258 18.53 -4.22 30.82
C GLU A 258 19.70 -3.33 30.34
N GLY A 259 19.51 -2.01 30.38
CA GLY A 259 20.51 -1.02 29.95
C GLY A 259 20.69 -0.89 28.44
N GLN A 260 19.84 -1.52 27.63
CA GLN A 260 19.87 -1.47 26.17
C GLN A 260 18.55 -0.93 25.62
N ASP A 261 18.56 -0.39 24.40
CA ASP A 261 17.31 0.03 23.76
C ASP A 261 16.31 -1.13 23.67
N PHE A 262 15.03 -0.86 23.93
CA PHE A 262 13.98 -1.84 23.69
C PHE A 262 13.96 -2.30 22.23
N LYS A 263 14.32 -3.58 22.05
CA LYS A 263 14.07 -4.33 20.82
C LYS A 263 12.56 -4.56 20.66
N LYS A 264 12.14 -4.83 19.42
CA LYS A 264 10.74 -5.20 19.15
C LYS A 264 10.42 -6.49 19.93
N THR A 265 9.41 -6.44 20.79
CA THR A 265 8.94 -7.58 21.59
C THR A 265 7.41 -7.57 21.69
N ASN A 266 6.83 -8.75 21.88
CA ASN A 266 5.41 -8.94 22.19
C ASN A 266 5.23 -9.36 23.67
N ASP A 267 6.30 -9.36 24.47
CA ASP A 267 6.24 -9.73 25.88
C ASP A 267 5.57 -8.62 26.72
N ILE A 268 4.35 -8.92 27.15
CA ILE A 268 3.51 -8.00 27.92
C ILE A 268 4.03 -7.79 29.35
N ASN A 269 4.92 -8.64 29.88
CA ASN A 269 5.42 -8.52 31.25
C ASN A 269 6.42 -7.36 31.40
N ILE A 270 7.12 -7.05 30.31
CA ILE A 270 8.24 -6.09 30.32
C ILE A 270 7.98 -4.86 29.45
N SER A 271 6.95 -4.87 28.59
CA SER A 271 6.77 -3.83 27.57
C SER A 271 5.38 -3.18 27.60
N MET A 272 5.34 -1.85 27.80
CA MET A 272 4.14 -1.05 27.54
C MET A 272 3.72 -1.13 26.08
N ARG A 273 4.67 -1.18 25.13
CA ARG A 273 4.33 -1.32 23.71
C ARG A 273 3.55 -2.60 23.43
N ALA A 274 3.94 -3.71 24.07
CA ALA A 274 3.20 -4.97 23.96
C ALA A 274 1.79 -4.85 24.56
N PHE A 275 1.64 -4.18 25.71
CA PHE A 275 0.33 -3.87 26.31
C PHE A 275 -0.57 -3.04 25.36
N VAL A 276 -0.06 -1.94 24.79
CA VAL A 276 -0.82 -1.12 23.84
C VAL A 276 -1.21 -1.91 22.59
N ASN A 277 -0.29 -2.70 22.03
CA ASN A 277 -0.59 -3.56 20.90
C ASN A 277 -1.67 -4.60 21.23
N ASN A 278 -1.65 -5.16 22.44
CA ASN A 278 -2.67 -6.11 22.89
C ASN A 278 -4.06 -5.46 22.97
N LYS A 279 -4.16 -4.22 23.46
CA LYS A 279 -5.41 -3.44 23.46
C LYS A 279 -5.93 -3.12 22.05
N LEU A 280 -5.01 -2.94 21.09
CA LEU A 280 -5.36 -2.71 19.69
C LEU A 280 -5.72 -4.00 18.94
N SER A 281 -5.16 -5.15 19.30
CA SER A 281 -5.51 -6.43 18.70
C SER A 281 -6.85 -6.98 19.21
N ASP A 282 -7.40 -6.41 20.27
CA ASP A 282 -8.71 -6.81 20.80
C ASP A 282 -9.81 -6.60 19.75
N LYS A 283 -10.55 -7.67 19.44
CA LYS A 283 -11.69 -7.65 18.51
C LYS A 283 -12.85 -6.80 19.04
N GLY A 284 -12.98 -6.70 20.37
CA GLY A 284 -13.92 -5.83 21.06
C GLY A 284 -13.41 -4.39 21.22
N SER A 285 -12.27 -4.03 20.60
CA SER A 285 -11.68 -2.71 20.78
C SER A 285 -12.70 -1.60 20.47
N PRO A 286 -12.96 -0.70 21.44
CA PRO A 286 -13.84 0.45 21.22
C PRO A 286 -13.37 1.33 20.07
N LEU A 287 -12.05 1.36 19.79
CA LEU A 287 -11.48 2.06 18.64
C LEU A 287 -12.06 1.52 17.34
N TRP A 288 -11.99 0.20 17.13
CA TRP A 288 -12.41 -0.41 15.88
C TRP A 288 -13.93 -0.39 15.72
N ALA A 289 -14.67 -0.62 16.80
CA ALA A 289 -16.13 -0.45 16.79
C ALA A 289 -16.53 0.98 16.38
N ALA A 290 -15.86 1.99 16.92
CA ALA A 290 -16.12 3.38 16.56
C ALA A 290 -15.69 3.71 15.12
N PHE A 291 -14.55 3.19 14.65
CA PHE A 291 -14.16 3.28 13.23
C PHE A 291 -15.22 2.69 12.32
N MET A 292 -15.70 1.48 12.62
CA MET A 292 -16.73 0.80 11.86
C MET A 292 -18.04 1.57 11.85
N LYS A 293 -18.43 2.14 12.99
CA LYS A 293 -19.61 3.00 13.07
C LYS A 293 -19.44 4.22 12.18
N VAL A 294 -18.33 4.95 12.29
CA VAL A 294 -18.08 6.15 11.49
C VAL A 294 -18.04 5.83 9.99
N LEU A 295 -17.44 4.70 9.62
CA LEU A 295 -17.38 4.23 8.23
C LEU A 295 -18.76 3.89 7.69
N ASN A 296 -19.56 3.12 8.43
CA ASN A 296 -20.89 2.71 7.99
C ASN A 296 -21.91 3.87 8.01
N ASP A 297 -21.84 4.78 8.99
CA ASP A 297 -22.64 6.01 9.03
C ASP A 297 -22.43 6.87 7.75
N ASN A 298 -21.29 6.70 7.06
CA ASN A 298 -20.89 7.46 5.87
C ASN A 298 -20.58 6.55 4.68
N VAL A 299 -21.14 5.33 4.64
CA VAL A 299 -20.68 4.25 3.75
C VAL A 299 -20.74 4.61 2.28
N SER A 300 -21.76 5.35 1.83
CA SER A 300 -21.89 5.74 0.42
C SER A 300 -20.71 6.61 -0.03
N VAL A 301 -20.46 7.70 0.71
CA VAL A 301 -19.40 8.67 0.37
C VAL A 301 -18.02 8.03 0.54
N PHE A 302 -17.83 7.22 1.58
CA PHE A 302 -16.59 6.49 1.80
C PHE A 302 -16.32 5.46 0.69
N SER A 303 -17.33 4.67 0.30
CA SER A 303 -17.19 3.63 -0.72
C SER A 303 -16.88 4.25 -2.09
N ASP A 304 -17.56 5.32 -2.47
CA ASP A 304 -17.31 6.02 -3.73
C ASP A 304 -15.88 6.57 -3.80
N ALA A 305 -15.40 7.22 -2.73
CA ALA A 305 -14.03 7.70 -2.68
C ALA A 305 -13.02 6.55 -2.71
N LEU A 306 -13.27 5.49 -1.96
CA LEU A 306 -12.37 4.35 -1.86
C LEU A 306 -12.25 3.59 -3.18
N LEU A 307 -13.38 3.29 -3.82
CA LEU A 307 -13.43 2.68 -5.15
C LEU A 307 -12.76 3.59 -6.17
N ASN A 308 -13.01 4.90 -6.12
CA ASN A 308 -12.37 5.83 -7.03
C ASN A 308 -10.85 5.89 -6.89
N ILE A 309 -10.34 5.84 -5.66
CA ILE A 309 -8.90 5.87 -5.41
C ILE A 309 -8.22 4.56 -5.80
N ILE A 310 -8.83 3.42 -5.47
CA ILE A 310 -8.23 2.10 -5.70
C ILE A 310 -8.43 1.63 -7.14
N LEU A 311 -9.66 1.71 -7.64
CA LEU A 311 -10.08 1.19 -8.94
C LEU A 311 -10.12 2.27 -10.02
N LYS A 312 -9.75 3.51 -9.69
CA LYS A 312 -9.61 4.61 -10.65
C LYS A 312 -10.89 4.91 -11.43
N THR A 313 -12.04 4.84 -10.76
CA THR A 313 -13.35 4.85 -11.41
C THR A 313 -13.64 6.12 -12.22
N LYS A 314 -13.01 7.25 -11.88
CA LYS A 314 -13.16 8.53 -12.60
C LYS A 314 -12.04 8.79 -13.61
N LEU A 315 -11.05 7.91 -13.75
CA LEU A 315 -9.87 8.17 -14.57
C LEU A 315 -10.18 8.40 -16.05
N PHE A 316 -11.04 7.59 -16.67
CA PHE A 316 -11.40 7.81 -18.08
C PHE A 316 -12.14 9.12 -18.28
N LYS A 317 -13.04 9.51 -17.35
CA LYS A 317 -13.69 10.82 -17.39
C LYS A 317 -12.68 11.97 -17.33
N GLU A 318 -11.68 11.89 -16.44
CA GLU A 318 -10.61 12.89 -16.37
C GLU A 318 -9.74 12.91 -17.65
N MET A 319 -9.58 11.78 -18.33
CA MET A 319 -8.84 11.69 -19.60
C MET A 319 -9.64 12.25 -20.78
N GLU A 320 -10.94 11.98 -20.83
CA GLU A 320 -11.84 12.53 -21.86
C GLU A 320 -11.95 14.05 -21.77
N ALA A 321 -11.83 14.62 -20.57
CA ALA A 321 -11.81 16.07 -20.35
C ALA A 321 -10.51 16.74 -20.86
N LYS A 322 -9.47 15.97 -21.20
CA LYS A 322 -8.20 16.49 -21.72
C LYS A 322 -8.20 16.53 -23.25
N ASP A 323 -7.57 17.55 -23.81
CA ASP A 323 -7.23 17.55 -25.23
C ASP A 323 -6.06 16.60 -25.51
N LEU A 324 -6.39 15.37 -25.90
CA LEU A 324 -5.44 14.36 -26.36
C LEU A 324 -5.29 14.34 -27.89
N GLY A 325 -5.98 15.23 -28.61
CA GLY A 325 -6.08 15.21 -30.07
C GLY A 325 -6.63 13.88 -30.59
N LYS A 326 -5.91 13.25 -31.52
CA LYS A 326 -6.28 11.93 -32.08
C LYS A 326 -5.81 10.75 -31.22
N GLN A 327 -5.20 11.02 -30.07
CA GLN A 327 -4.65 9.97 -29.23
C GLN A 327 -5.70 9.44 -28.26
N LYS A 328 -5.63 8.13 -28.00
CA LYS A 328 -6.47 7.40 -27.07
C LYS A 328 -5.65 6.99 -25.86
N PHE A 329 -6.32 6.88 -24.73
CA PHE A 329 -5.74 6.42 -23.49
C PHE A 329 -6.51 5.21 -22.97
N ASP A 330 -5.79 4.22 -22.47
CA ASP A 330 -6.32 3.08 -21.74
C ASP A 330 -5.43 2.79 -20.52
N PHE A 331 -5.92 2.04 -19.55
CA PHE A 331 -5.23 1.77 -18.30
C PHE A 331 -5.43 0.34 -17.82
N ALA A 332 -4.37 -0.28 -17.31
CA ALA A 332 -4.44 -1.61 -16.73
C ALA A 332 -3.58 -1.76 -15.47
N LEU A 333 -4.11 -2.51 -14.51
CA LEU A 333 -3.33 -3.09 -13.43
C LEU A 333 -2.72 -4.41 -13.93
N VAL A 334 -1.41 -4.53 -13.85
CA VAL A 334 -0.67 -5.71 -14.31
C VAL A 334 0.14 -6.28 -13.16
N THR A 335 -0.09 -7.55 -12.83
CA THR A 335 0.71 -8.25 -11.81
C THR A 335 1.63 -9.27 -12.48
N GLY A 336 2.92 -8.94 -12.54
CA GLY A 336 3.99 -9.84 -12.97
C GLY A 336 4.17 -10.99 -11.99
N VAL A 337 4.32 -12.22 -12.50
CA VAL A 337 4.58 -13.40 -11.67
C VAL A 337 5.93 -13.98 -12.02
N GLY A 338 6.87 -13.91 -11.09
CA GLY A 338 8.16 -14.53 -11.27
C GLY A 338 9.04 -14.50 -10.04
N ASN A 339 9.98 -15.44 -9.98
CA ASN A 339 10.89 -15.57 -8.87
C ASN A 339 12.17 -16.31 -9.29
N VAL A 340 13.25 -16.05 -8.55
CA VAL A 340 14.50 -16.81 -8.64
C VAL A 340 14.84 -17.36 -7.27
N ARG A 341 15.07 -18.68 -7.18
CA ARG A 341 15.44 -19.36 -5.93
C ARG A 341 16.60 -20.30 -6.19
N GLY A 342 17.79 -19.94 -5.70
CA GLY A 342 19.00 -20.69 -6.00
C GLY A 342 19.29 -20.67 -7.50
N LYS A 343 19.27 -21.83 -8.15
CA LYS A 343 19.47 -21.98 -9.60
C LYS A 343 18.16 -22.04 -10.41
N GLU A 344 17.01 -22.02 -9.73
CA GLU A 344 15.71 -22.12 -10.40
C GLU A 344 15.16 -20.75 -10.75
N VAL A 345 14.67 -20.62 -11.99
CA VAL A 345 13.93 -19.47 -12.49
C VAL A 345 12.48 -19.88 -12.71
N SER A 346 11.55 -19.05 -12.26
CA SER A 346 10.11 -19.24 -12.50
C SER A 346 9.53 -17.97 -13.11
N VAL A 347 8.87 -18.12 -14.26
CA VAL A 347 8.11 -17.07 -14.93
C VAL A 347 6.69 -17.60 -15.07
N GLY A 348 5.80 -17.13 -14.22
CA GLY A 348 4.40 -17.56 -14.17
C GLY A 348 3.50 -16.80 -15.13
N GLN A 349 2.22 -17.17 -15.16
CA GLN A 349 1.19 -16.40 -15.85
C GLN A 349 0.86 -15.13 -15.03
N SER A 350 0.97 -13.97 -15.67
CA SER A 350 0.56 -12.68 -15.12
C SER A 350 -0.95 -12.48 -15.16
N ASP A 351 -1.43 -11.65 -14.24
CA ASP A 351 -2.80 -11.13 -14.21
C ASP A 351 -2.84 -9.72 -14.82
N VAL A 352 -3.79 -9.45 -15.71
CA VAL A 352 -4.03 -8.12 -16.29
C VAL A 352 -5.49 -7.77 -16.08
N ILE A 353 -5.76 -6.67 -15.38
CA ILE A 353 -7.11 -6.17 -15.15
C ILE A 353 -7.17 -4.76 -15.77
N GLY A 354 -7.85 -4.67 -16.91
CA GLY A 354 -8.13 -3.40 -17.57
C GLY A 354 -9.08 -2.54 -16.74
N LEU A 355 -8.91 -1.22 -16.81
CA LEU A 355 -9.84 -0.30 -16.16
C LEU A 355 -11.24 -0.43 -16.77
N SER A 356 -11.34 -0.57 -18.09
CA SER A 356 -12.60 -0.83 -18.79
C SER A 356 -13.34 -2.05 -18.22
N THR A 357 -12.64 -3.15 -17.98
CA THR A 357 -13.19 -4.37 -17.36
C THR A 357 -13.66 -4.11 -15.93
N THR A 358 -12.88 -3.36 -15.14
CA THR A 358 -13.25 -3.00 -13.76
C THR A 358 -14.49 -2.12 -13.73
N LEU A 359 -14.59 -1.13 -14.61
CA LEU A 359 -15.75 -0.25 -14.75
C LEU A 359 -17.00 -0.99 -15.24
N CYS A 360 -16.83 -1.93 -16.19
CA CYS A 360 -17.90 -2.85 -16.59
C CYS A 360 -18.44 -3.59 -15.37
N GLY A 361 -17.55 -4.16 -14.55
CA GLY A 361 -17.95 -4.92 -13.38
C GLY A 361 -18.72 -4.08 -12.35
N LEU A 362 -18.26 -2.87 -12.07
CA LEU A 362 -18.95 -1.96 -11.16
C LEU A 362 -20.33 -1.54 -11.72
N THR A 363 -20.41 -1.23 -13.02
CA THR A 363 -21.69 -0.91 -13.68
C THR A 363 -22.66 -2.08 -13.60
N ARG A 364 -22.19 -3.30 -13.92
CA ARG A 364 -22.99 -4.51 -13.85
C ARG A 364 -23.45 -4.82 -12.44
N LEU A 365 -22.59 -4.59 -11.46
CA LEU A 365 -22.91 -4.75 -10.05
C LEU A 365 -24.02 -3.78 -9.62
N ASP A 366 -23.95 -2.53 -10.06
CA ASP A 366 -24.98 -1.52 -9.79
C ASP A 366 -26.33 -1.91 -10.41
N GLU A 367 -26.32 -2.47 -11.62
CA GLU A 367 -27.53 -2.96 -12.29
C GLU A 367 -28.19 -4.14 -11.56
N LEU A 368 -27.39 -5.09 -11.08
CA LEU A 368 -27.88 -6.28 -10.37
C LEU A 368 -28.35 -5.95 -8.95
N ASN A 369 -27.74 -4.95 -8.31
CA ASN A 369 -27.95 -4.61 -6.91
C ASN A 369 -28.53 -3.20 -6.70
N LYS A 370 -29.40 -2.73 -7.60
CA LYS A 370 -29.98 -1.35 -7.56
C LYS A 370 -30.59 -0.94 -6.22
N ARG A 371 -31.02 -1.91 -5.41
CA ARG A 371 -31.66 -1.69 -4.10
C ARG A 371 -30.74 -1.95 -2.91
N LEU A 372 -29.52 -2.45 -3.13
CA LEU A 372 -28.57 -2.76 -2.08
C LEU A 372 -27.47 -1.70 -2.05
N GLY A 373 -27.21 -1.17 -0.86
CA GLY A 373 -26.12 -0.24 -0.61
C GLY A 373 -24.78 -0.94 -0.48
N TYR A 374 -23.73 -0.13 -0.33
CA TYR A 374 -22.44 -0.61 0.16
C TYR A 374 -22.50 -0.86 1.66
N GLU A 375 -21.69 -1.80 2.11
CA GLU A 375 -21.47 -2.09 3.52
C GLU A 375 -19.99 -2.36 3.76
N ILE A 376 -19.51 -1.96 4.94
CA ILE A 376 -18.18 -2.35 5.43
C ILE A 376 -18.38 -3.27 6.61
N VAL A 377 -17.89 -4.49 6.47
CA VAL A 377 -17.98 -5.54 7.50
C VAL A 377 -16.60 -5.94 7.99
N ILE A 378 -16.51 -6.42 9.23
CA ILE A 378 -15.28 -7.02 9.74
C ILE A 378 -15.08 -8.36 9.04
N ASN A 379 -13.88 -8.60 8.54
CA ASN A 379 -13.48 -9.93 8.10
C ASN A 379 -13.05 -10.71 9.34
N GLU A 380 -14.02 -11.42 9.94
CA GLU A 380 -13.81 -12.15 11.19
C GLU A 380 -12.68 -13.17 11.03
N GLU A 381 -12.75 -14.06 10.03
CA GLU A 381 -11.76 -15.10 9.77
C GLU A 381 -10.31 -14.56 9.76
N LYS A 382 -10.03 -13.53 8.94
CA LYS A 382 -8.69 -12.92 8.88
C LYS A 382 -8.33 -12.20 10.18
N SER A 383 -9.30 -11.61 10.86
CA SER A 383 -9.09 -10.95 12.14
C SER A 383 -8.85 -11.94 13.27
N GLU A 384 -9.40 -13.16 13.21
CA GLU A 384 -9.16 -14.22 14.21
C GLU A 384 -7.76 -14.79 14.12
N ILE A 385 -7.24 -14.94 12.90
CA ILE A 385 -5.89 -15.44 12.64
C ILE A 385 -4.83 -14.37 12.98
N SER A 386 -5.23 -13.11 13.12
CA SER A 386 -4.29 -12.00 13.29
C SER A 386 -3.88 -11.79 14.74
N GLU A 387 -2.61 -12.07 15.03
CA GLU A 387 -1.97 -11.70 16.30
C GLU A 387 -1.50 -10.22 16.34
N GLY A 388 -1.71 -9.47 15.25
CA GLY A 388 -1.24 -8.09 15.11
C GLY A 388 -2.29 -7.06 15.51
N ALA A 389 -1.83 -5.86 15.91
CA ALA A 389 -2.65 -4.65 16.11
C ALA A 389 -3.18 -4.09 14.76
N LYS A 390 -4.04 -4.87 14.10
CA LYS A 390 -4.63 -4.59 12.80
C LYS A 390 -6.04 -5.15 12.72
N VAL A 391 -6.88 -4.52 11.89
CA VAL A 391 -8.23 -4.98 11.59
C VAL A 391 -8.36 -5.22 10.10
N PHE A 392 -9.02 -6.33 9.77
CA PHE A 392 -9.40 -6.67 8.41
C PHE A 392 -10.86 -6.35 8.19
N LEU A 393 -11.13 -5.57 7.16
CA LEU A 393 -12.48 -5.21 6.76
C LEU A 393 -12.72 -5.68 5.32
N THR A 394 -13.98 -5.79 4.97
CA THR A 394 -14.41 -6.06 3.60
C THR A 394 -15.40 -4.98 3.19
N LEU A 395 -15.10 -4.28 2.09
CA LEU A 395 -16.10 -3.47 1.40
C LEU A 395 -16.88 -4.39 0.47
N GLN A 396 -18.19 -4.45 0.67
CA GLN A 396 -19.10 -5.26 -0.15
C GLN A 396 -20.29 -4.42 -0.64
N LYS A 397 -20.96 -4.90 -1.68
CA LYS A 397 -22.26 -4.39 -2.13
C LYS A 397 -23.23 -5.56 -2.24
N GLY A 398 -24.27 -5.55 -1.40
CA GLY A 398 -25.02 -6.78 -1.12
C GLY A 398 -24.07 -7.89 -0.66
N ASP A 399 -24.26 -9.10 -1.18
CA ASP A 399 -23.46 -10.28 -0.82
C ASP A 399 -22.15 -10.43 -1.61
N LEU A 400 -21.76 -9.42 -2.42
CA LEU A 400 -20.52 -9.46 -3.19
C LEU A 400 -19.41 -8.60 -2.54
N PRO A 401 -18.40 -9.24 -1.91
CA PRO A 401 -17.15 -8.61 -1.52
C PRO A 401 -16.39 -8.03 -2.71
N LEU A 402 -16.01 -6.76 -2.63
CA LEU A 402 -15.29 -6.03 -3.67
C LEU A 402 -13.82 -5.84 -3.32
N LEU A 403 -13.56 -5.34 -2.12
CA LEU A 403 -12.22 -5.02 -1.64
C LEU A 403 -11.99 -5.65 -0.27
N ASP A 404 -10.81 -6.26 -0.10
CA ASP A 404 -10.27 -6.60 1.20
C ASP A 404 -9.44 -5.43 1.70
N LEU A 405 -9.75 -4.94 2.90
CA LEU A 405 -9.12 -3.78 3.52
C LEU A 405 -8.35 -4.21 4.77
N GLU A 406 -7.20 -3.59 5.01
CA GLU A 406 -6.43 -3.74 6.25
C GLU A 406 -6.16 -2.35 6.84
N ILE A 407 -6.48 -2.16 8.12
CA ILE A 407 -6.16 -0.94 8.88
C ILE A 407 -5.18 -1.32 9.99
N ARG A 408 -4.03 -0.64 10.05
CA ARG A 408 -3.00 -0.91 11.09
C ARG A 408 -2.16 0.29 11.46
N TYR A 409 -1.71 0.35 12.72
CA TYR A 409 -0.68 1.31 13.12
C TYR A 409 0.72 0.80 12.78
N LYS A 410 1.60 1.69 12.31
CA LYS A 410 2.99 1.35 11.95
C LYS A 410 3.97 2.29 12.63
N GLY A 411 4.80 1.72 13.52
CA GLY A 411 5.89 2.43 14.19
C GLY A 411 5.43 3.33 15.34
N SER A 412 4.43 4.19 15.11
CA SER A 412 3.87 5.11 16.11
C SER A 412 2.33 5.04 16.11
N PHE A 413 1.71 5.36 17.24
CA PHE A 413 0.24 5.45 17.38
C PHE A 413 -0.31 6.86 17.21
N THR A 414 0.56 7.88 17.20
CA THR A 414 0.18 9.28 17.02
C THR A 414 -0.25 9.58 15.58
N PRO A 415 0.46 9.11 14.53
CA PRO A 415 -0.01 9.22 13.15
C PRO A 415 -1.28 8.40 12.90
N GLN A 416 -2.04 8.78 11.87
CA GLN A 416 -3.17 7.98 11.39
C GLN A 416 -2.73 6.55 11.03
N PRO A 417 -3.60 5.55 11.22
CA PRO A 417 -3.28 4.19 10.81
C PRO A 417 -3.07 4.14 9.28
N GLN A 418 -2.25 3.19 8.86
CA GLN A 418 -2.09 2.85 7.47
C GLN A 418 -3.31 2.05 7.01
N PHE A 419 -3.80 2.42 5.84
CA PHE A 419 -4.86 1.76 5.12
C PHE A 419 -4.26 1.03 3.92
N GLN A 420 -4.56 -0.25 3.81
CA GLN A 420 -4.19 -1.09 2.68
C GLN A 420 -5.43 -1.72 2.08
N ALA A 421 -5.40 -1.95 0.77
CA ALA A 421 -6.49 -2.66 0.11
C ALA A 421 -6.01 -3.54 -1.03
N THR A 422 -6.72 -4.63 -1.24
CA THR A 422 -6.58 -5.55 -2.37
C THR A 422 -7.94 -5.83 -2.99
N LEU A 423 -7.97 -6.18 -4.27
CA LEU A 423 -9.18 -6.73 -4.89
C LEU A 423 -9.56 -8.05 -4.22
N ASN A 424 -10.83 -8.19 -3.85
CA ASN A 424 -11.34 -9.45 -3.34
C ASN A 424 -11.46 -10.48 -4.47
N LYS A 425 -11.13 -11.75 -4.18
CA LYS A 425 -11.18 -12.84 -5.16
C LYS A 425 -12.57 -13.03 -5.78
N LYS A 426 -13.65 -12.89 -4.98
CA LYS A 426 -15.03 -13.02 -5.48
C LYS A 426 -15.36 -11.95 -6.52
N PHE A 427 -14.86 -10.73 -6.35
CA PHE A 427 -15.02 -9.69 -7.36
C PHE A 427 -14.19 -9.98 -8.62
N ILE A 428 -12.97 -10.47 -8.49
CA ILE A 428 -12.18 -10.91 -9.67
C ILE A 428 -12.93 -11.99 -10.45
N ASP A 429 -13.48 -12.99 -9.76
CA ASP A 429 -14.23 -14.07 -10.41
C ASP A 429 -15.56 -13.56 -11.02
N PHE A 430 -16.18 -12.55 -10.41
CA PHE A 430 -17.31 -11.82 -11.01
C PHE A 430 -16.91 -11.10 -12.30
N LEU A 431 -15.76 -10.42 -12.33
CA LEU A 431 -15.25 -9.76 -13.54
C LEU A 431 -15.01 -10.74 -14.70
N LYS A 432 -14.45 -11.92 -14.41
CA LYS A 432 -14.26 -12.98 -15.42
C LYS A 432 -15.57 -13.47 -16.01
N LYS A 433 -16.59 -13.58 -15.16
CA LYS A 433 -17.90 -14.10 -15.57
C LYS A 433 -18.70 -13.07 -16.38
N GLU A 434 -18.71 -11.81 -15.94
CA GLU A 434 -19.65 -10.82 -16.46
C GLU A 434 -19.02 -9.80 -17.42
N CYS A 435 -17.68 -9.70 -17.49
CA CYS A 435 -16.97 -8.66 -18.21
C CYS A 435 -15.74 -9.15 -18.99
N ASP A 436 -15.67 -10.45 -19.29
CA ASP A 436 -14.63 -11.09 -20.11
C ASP A 436 -13.18 -10.76 -19.66
N LEU A 437 -12.95 -10.71 -18.34
CA LEU A 437 -11.59 -10.70 -17.77
C LEU A 437 -10.90 -12.05 -18.03
#